data_AF-A0A9P6VVX7-F1
#
_entry.id   AF-A0A9P6VVX7-F1
#
_cell.length_a   1.000
_cell.length_b   1.000
_cell.length_c   1.000
_cell.angle_alpha   90.00
_cell.angle_beta   90.00
_cell.angle_gamma   90.00
#
_symmetry.space_group_name_H-M   'P 1'
#
loop_
_entity.id
_entity.type
_entity.pdbx_description
1 polymer ?
#
loop_
_entity_poly.entity_id
_entity_poly.type
_entity_poly.pdbx_seq_one_letter_code
_entity_poly.pdbx_strand_id
1 'polypeptide(L)'
;MIPFMMCTFKQRMKWTTNDRLNKRLKRSIPKTLLKKFKKWSLLTNEKEKEDTFPTLLLGLVMWFRDHYQINSNGFRQNNSRLDVMINQIDNETGNFVPSESAKKILENQHLYYGSRPRLTNQIPDTKSESNDDDDDDILHHIRLMAKKKMANRDILCLFFYIILRNVLSDHVKKLSLCFSLPLMNFDKSDIRKKENDNVLEVVPNQFDSDLLQPYFWIELSFDGTSTYVVDPVVHLEKKEIISKFQPNDNVSLFSTSNGYDNTINSKQIFYYVLRMDNGSDKMDDVSPRYIENLCYRYMKLPHDSIIRKSRHYISYQIFKKWLKRFNDSSDTNEFNNLADADVYSKIAFKHISLPKSLHELKKSENFTTVELLHKRQIVGPSDEFPPISMTIKGSSKRKIELIWKNQIVNLKSRQHWLILGRSIKSEETPLKLKMTKKSKGQLLFTDDNYEIKELFSWEQTVPSLKLKNFYIDKYNIKRKITDVDFYKNKFKNVEIYLECNKPDGFQFINLKGSVDIKALIRKYNNSVKRNPEKRIIKYLDVVSGFDFKQKHGCAVPVIENILVNDFDYNILFEMIKYQTEVVGLQLWLTFLNKLQIKDKLDNTYGDV
;
A
#
# COMPACT_ATOMS: atom_id res chain seq x y z
N MET A 1 2.50 -0.05 -8.32
CA MET A 1 3.94 0.28 -8.35
C MET A 1 4.80 -0.63 -7.49
N ILE A 2 4.47 -0.89 -6.22
CA ILE A 2 5.27 -1.78 -5.34
C ILE A 2 5.68 -3.11 -6.00
N PRO A 3 4.75 -3.97 -6.49
CA PRO A 3 5.13 -5.24 -7.09
C PRO A 3 6.00 -5.08 -8.35
N PHE A 4 5.77 -4.03 -9.14
CA PHE A 4 6.58 -3.73 -10.32
C PHE A 4 8.04 -3.38 -9.96
N MET A 5 8.24 -2.55 -8.93
CA MET A 5 9.59 -2.20 -8.47
C MET A 5 10.29 -3.40 -7.81
N MET A 6 9.55 -4.28 -7.14
CA MET A 6 10.08 -5.53 -6.63
C MET A 6 10.51 -6.48 -7.76
N CYS A 7 9.67 -6.69 -8.79
CA CYS A 7 10.07 -7.44 -9.99
C CYS A 7 11.33 -6.86 -10.63
N THR A 8 11.38 -5.53 -10.75
CA THR A 8 12.55 -4.82 -11.29
C THR A 8 13.79 -5.16 -10.48
N PHE A 9 13.71 -5.16 -9.15
CA PHE A 9 14.84 -5.50 -8.29
C PHE A 9 15.31 -6.95 -8.50
N LYS A 10 14.38 -7.94 -8.54
CA LYS A 10 14.73 -9.33 -8.89
C LYS A 10 15.43 -9.41 -10.25
N GLN A 11 14.91 -8.72 -11.26
CA GLN A 11 15.48 -8.74 -12.60
C GLN A 11 16.90 -8.15 -12.61
N ARG A 12 17.13 -7.01 -11.94
CA ARG A 12 18.48 -6.43 -11.80
C ARG A 12 19.43 -7.36 -11.07
N MET A 13 18.95 -8.06 -10.04
CA MET A 13 19.75 -9.03 -9.31
C MET A 13 20.15 -10.22 -10.20
N LYS A 14 19.24 -10.73 -11.05
CA LYS A 14 19.55 -11.77 -12.05
C LYS A 14 20.63 -11.33 -13.04
N TRP A 15 20.70 -10.06 -13.42
CA TRP A 15 21.78 -9.60 -14.32
C TRP A 15 23.15 -9.71 -13.68
N THR A 16 23.23 -9.57 -12.36
CA THR A 16 24.50 -9.71 -11.65
C THR A 16 25.06 -11.12 -11.72
N THR A 17 24.24 -12.15 -11.98
CA THR A 17 24.73 -13.54 -12.12
C THR A 17 25.15 -13.87 -13.55
N ASN A 18 24.99 -12.97 -14.53
CA ASN A 18 25.35 -13.26 -15.91
C ASN A 18 26.86 -13.40 -16.15
N ASP A 19 27.30 -14.58 -16.59
CA ASP A 19 28.71 -14.91 -16.81
C ASP A 19 29.45 -13.99 -17.79
N ARG A 20 28.81 -13.62 -18.91
CA ARG A 20 29.44 -12.77 -19.94
C ARG A 20 29.70 -11.37 -19.40
N LEU A 21 28.71 -10.81 -18.69
CA LEU A 21 28.85 -9.52 -18.01
C LEU A 21 29.93 -9.57 -16.92
N ASN A 22 29.91 -10.63 -16.09
CA ASN A 22 30.90 -10.86 -15.04
C ASN A 22 32.32 -10.92 -15.58
N LYS A 23 32.57 -11.71 -16.63
CA LYS A 23 33.89 -11.82 -17.27
C LYS A 23 34.37 -10.47 -17.80
N ARG A 24 33.48 -9.67 -18.39
CA ARG A 24 33.83 -8.33 -18.90
C ARG A 24 34.18 -7.37 -17.79
N LEU A 25 33.38 -7.28 -16.73
CA LEU A 25 33.63 -6.39 -15.60
C LEU A 25 34.85 -6.84 -14.77
N LYS A 26 35.12 -8.14 -14.67
CA LYS A 26 36.36 -8.64 -14.03
C LYS A 26 37.62 -8.22 -14.80
N ARG A 27 37.57 -8.23 -16.14
CA ARG A 27 38.69 -7.83 -17.01
C ARG A 27 38.96 -6.33 -17.01
N SER A 28 37.99 -5.49 -16.64
CA SER A 28 38.19 -4.04 -16.61
C SER A 28 39.06 -3.58 -15.43
N ILE A 29 39.21 -4.42 -14.40
CA ILE A 29 39.90 -4.07 -13.14
C ILE A 29 41.43 -4.11 -13.33
N PRO A 30 42.16 -3.04 -12.97
CA PRO A 30 43.61 -3.01 -12.98
C PRO A 30 44.25 -4.14 -12.15
N LYS A 31 45.29 -4.78 -12.71
CA LYS A 31 46.06 -5.83 -12.03
C LYS A 31 46.67 -5.34 -10.71
N THR A 32 47.02 -4.06 -10.62
CA THR A 32 47.55 -3.42 -9.41
C THR A 32 46.54 -3.41 -8.26
N LEU A 33 45.28 -3.08 -8.54
CA LEU A 33 44.20 -3.15 -7.55
C LEU A 33 43.94 -4.60 -7.13
N LEU A 34 43.88 -5.54 -8.08
CA LEU A 34 43.73 -6.96 -7.77
C LEU A 34 44.86 -7.48 -6.87
N LYS A 35 46.11 -7.05 -7.07
CA LYS A 35 47.24 -7.38 -6.19
C LYS A 35 47.05 -6.82 -4.77
N LYS A 36 46.53 -5.59 -4.62
CA LYS A 36 46.26 -4.99 -3.31
C LYS A 36 45.19 -5.76 -2.54
N PHE A 37 44.09 -6.15 -3.19
CA PHE A 37 43.04 -6.98 -2.58
C PHE A 37 43.54 -8.38 -2.21
N LYS A 38 44.37 -9.01 -3.05
CA LYS A 38 45.04 -10.27 -2.70
C LYS A 38 45.99 -10.14 -1.52
N LYS A 39 46.76 -9.06 -1.43
CA LYS A 39 47.64 -8.81 -0.28
C LYS A 39 46.84 -8.62 1.00
N TRP A 40 45.75 -7.85 0.92
CA TRP A 40 44.84 -7.64 2.03
C TRP A 40 44.20 -8.93 2.52
N SER A 41 43.78 -9.83 1.63
CA SER A 41 43.14 -11.09 2.05
C SER A 41 44.11 -12.04 2.78
N LEU A 42 45.40 -11.96 2.48
CA LEU A 42 46.48 -12.72 3.13
C LEU A 42 46.89 -12.19 4.52
N LEU A 43 46.43 -11.00 4.94
CA LEU A 43 46.75 -10.47 6.27
C LEU A 43 46.19 -11.41 7.36
N THR A 44 46.99 -11.73 8.38
CA THR A 44 46.56 -12.60 9.49
C THR A 44 45.95 -11.80 10.65
N ASN A 45 46.32 -10.52 10.77
CA ASN A 45 45.80 -9.63 11.81
C ASN A 45 44.43 -9.04 11.39
N GLU A 46 43.38 -9.39 12.14
CA GLU A 46 42.01 -8.91 11.88
C GLU A 46 41.87 -7.40 12.03
N LYS A 47 42.56 -6.79 13.00
CA LYS A 47 42.51 -5.33 13.21
C LYS A 47 43.15 -4.58 12.05
N GLU A 48 44.30 -5.06 11.57
CA GLU A 48 44.97 -4.49 10.40
C GLU A 48 44.12 -4.67 9.13
N LYS A 49 43.44 -5.81 8.99
CA LYS A 49 42.47 -6.04 7.91
C LYS A 49 41.33 -5.03 7.97
N GLU A 50 40.75 -4.81 9.14
CA GLU A 50 39.66 -3.85 9.32
C GLU A 50 40.08 -2.40 9.03
N ASP A 51 41.25 -1.98 9.51
CA ASP A 51 41.71 -0.59 9.38
C ASP A 51 42.08 -0.24 7.92
N THR A 52 42.66 -1.18 7.19
CA THR A 52 43.10 -0.97 5.79
C THR A 52 41.96 -1.12 4.79
N PHE A 53 40.89 -1.84 5.16
CA PHE A 53 39.82 -2.20 4.25
C PHE A 53 39.02 -1.00 3.70
N PRO A 54 38.59 0.00 4.51
CA PRO A 54 37.93 1.19 4.01
C PRO A 54 38.76 1.97 2.98
N THR A 55 40.07 2.10 3.21
CA THR A 55 40.98 2.78 2.27
C THR A 55 41.08 2.02 0.95
N LEU A 56 41.11 0.69 1.00
CA LEU A 56 41.17 -0.17 -0.17
C LEU A 56 39.87 -0.09 -0.99
N LEU A 57 38.71 -0.12 -0.33
CA LEU A 57 37.43 0.12 -0.98
C LEU A 57 37.35 1.50 -1.60
N LEU A 58 37.83 2.54 -0.90
CA LEU A 58 37.78 3.90 -1.39
C LEU A 58 38.62 4.04 -2.66
N GLY A 59 39.81 3.44 -2.67
CA GLY A 59 40.64 3.37 -3.88
C GLY A 59 39.94 2.69 -5.06
N LEU A 60 39.15 1.64 -4.80
CA LEU A 60 38.36 0.96 -5.83
C LEU A 60 37.20 1.84 -6.33
N VAL A 61 36.50 2.56 -5.45
CA VAL A 61 35.42 3.49 -5.82
C VAL A 61 35.97 4.65 -6.65
N MET A 62 37.09 5.26 -6.22
CA MET A 62 37.73 6.36 -6.96
C MET A 62 38.12 5.92 -8.37
N TRP A 63 38.79 4.76 -8.48
CA TRP A 63 39.10 4.17 -9.78
C TRP A 63 37.84 3.96 -10.63
N PHE A 64 36.75 3.44 -10.04
CA PHE A 64 35.50 3.21 -10.75
C PHE A 64 34.92 4.51 -11.30
N ARG A 65 34.87 5.57 -10.49
CA ARG A 65 34.36 6.90 -10.89
C ARG A 65 35.18 7.55 -12.00
N ASP A 66 36.49 7.37 -11.99
CA ASP A 66 37.37 7.89 -13.04
C ASP A 66 37.17 7.21 -14.40
N HIS A 67 36.68 5.96 -14.40
CA HIS A 67 36.60 5.12 -15.60
C HIS A 67 35.19 4.86 -16.10
N TYR A 68 34.17 5.05 -15.26
CA TYR A 68 32.77 4.83 -15.60
C TYR A 68 31.98 6.14 -15.51
N GLN A 69 31.29 6.50 -16.59
CA GLN A 69 30.59 7.78 -16.71
C GLN A 69 29.07 7.63 -16.71
N ILE A 70 28.37 8.61 -16.12
CA ILE A 70 26.91 8.71 -16.19
C ILE A 70 26.53 9.28 -17.56
N ASN A 71 25.62 8.62 -18.28
CA ASN A 71 25.21 9.05 -19.63
C ASN A 71 23.70 9.24 -19.85
N SER A 72 22.89 8.96 -18.82
CA SER A 72 21.43 8.99 -18.90
C SER A 72 20.77 9.04 -17.53
N ASN A 73 19.47 9.32 -17.50
CA ASN A 73 18.65 9.36 -16.29
C ASN A 73 18.30 7.95 -15.78
N GLY A 74 18.23 7.81 -14.46
CA GLY A 74 17.80 6.62 -13.73
C GLY A 74 16.33 6.64 -13.34
N PHE A 75 16.00 5.93 -12.26
CA PHE A 75 14.67 5.99 -11.65
C PHE A 75 14.35 7.41 -11.15
N ARG A 76 13.11 7.87 -11.39
CA ARG A 76 12.62 9.18 -11.01
C ARG A 76 11.21 9.08 -10.45
N GLN A 77 10.98 9.80 -9.36
CA GLN A 77 9.64 10.11 -8.84
C GLN A 77 9.22 11.45 -9.44
N ASN A 78 8.01 11.53 -10.00
CA ASN A 78 7.46 12.78 -10.53
C ASN A 78 6.04 12.93 -9.99
N ASN A 79 5.92 13.61 -8.85
CA ASN A 79 4.65 13.78 -8.15
C ASN A 79 3.72 14.69 -8.96
N SER A 80 4.25 15.76 -9.57
CA SER A 80 3.48 16.69 -10.41
C SER A 80 2.73 15.97 -11.54
N ARG A 81 3.41 15.03 -12.23
CA ARG A 81 2.79 14.22 -13.28
C ARG A 81 1.72 13.28 -12.73
N LEU A 82 1.98 12.64 -11.58
CA LEU A 82 1.00 11.77 -10.94
C LEU A 82 -0.27 12.55 -10.57
N ASP A 83 -0.13 13.76 -10.04
CA ASP A 83 -1.24 14.60 -9.61
C ASP A 83 -2.16 14.95 -10.78
N VAL A 84 -1.57 15.28 -11.93
CA VAL A 84 -2.34 15.52 -13.16
C VAL A 84 -3.06 14.25 -13.59
N MET A 85 -2.36 13.11 -13.59
CA MET A 85 -2.98 11.84 -13.97
C MET A 85 -4.13 11.45 -13.04
N ILE A 86 -4.00 11.62 -11.72
CA ILE A 86 -5.06 11.27 -10.77
C ILE A 86 -6.22 12.27 -10.87
N ASN A 87 -5.94 13.57 -10.82
CA ASN A 87 -7.00 14.58 -10.68
C ASN A 87 -7.72 14.91 -12.00
N GLN A 88 -7.06 14.77 -13.15
CA GLN A 88 -7.64 15.11 -14.45
C GLN A 88 -8.15 13.91 -15.24
N ILE A 89 -7.74 12.68 -14.92
CA ILE A 89 -8.21 11.46 -15.62
C ILE A 89 -9.41 10.84 -14.89
N ASP A 90 -9.54 11.00 -13.56
CA ASP A 90 -10.63 10.35 -12.79
C ASP A 90 -11.95 11.17 -12.72
N ASN A 91 -12.02 12.39 -13.25
CA ASN A 91 -13.14 13.31 -13.00
C ASN A 91 -14.17 13.48 -14.13
N GLU A 92 -14.09 12.76 -15.25
CA GLU A 92 -15.07 12.91 -16.35
C GLU A 92 -15.88 11.63 -16.58
N THR A 93 -17.05 11.59 -15.95
CA THR A 93 -18.30 10.96 -16.43
C THR A 93 -18.16 9.81 -17.45
N GLY A 94 -17.72 8.62 -17.04
CA GLY A 94 -17.95 7.33 -17.73
C GLY A 94 -17.41 7.16 -19.17
N ASN A 95 -16.98 8.23 -19.82
CA ASN A 95 -16.40 8.32 -21.14
C ASN A 95 -15.01 8.90 -20.97
N PHE A 96 -14.02 8.03 -21.15
CA PHE A 96 -12.61 8.33 -20.97
C PHE A 96 -12.12 9.30 -22.06
N VAL A 97 -12.21 10.60 -21.82
CA VAL A 97 -11.59 11.62 -22.68
C VAL A 97 -10.54 12.37 -21.86
N PRO A 98 -9.25 12.01 -21.98
CA PRO A 98 -8.21 12.74 -21.26
C PRO A 98 -8.15 14.19 -21.74
N SER A 99 -8.01 15.12 -20.79
CA SER A 99 -7.78 16.54 -21.07
C SER A 99 -6.58 16.73 -22.01
N GLU A 100 -6.56 17.81 -22.79
CA GLU A 100 -5.47 18.09 -23.73
C GLU A 100 -4.10 18.19 -23.03
N SER A 101 -4.07 18.73 -21.82
CA SER A 101 -2.90 18.72 -20.93
C SER A 101 -2.47 17.30 -20.54
N ALA A 102 -3.42 16.42 -20.21
CA ALA A 102 -3.12 15.04 -19.86
C ALA A 102 -2.58 14.25 -21.06
N LYS A 103 -3.14 14.44 -22.26
CA LYS A 103 -2.61 13.86 -23.51
C LYS A 103 -1.17 14.28 -23.77
N LYS A 104 -0.90 15.58 -23.70
CA LYS A 104 0.46 16.13 -23.88
C LYS A 104 1.47 15.55 -22.88
N ILE A 105 1.06 15.31 -21.64
CA ILE A 105 1.90 14.68 -20.60
C ILE A 105 2.15 13.19 -20.88
N LEU A 106 1.15 12.48 -21.40
CA LEU A 106 1.25 11.07 -21.76
C LEU A 106 2.15 10.83 -22.97
N GLU A 107 2.11 11.74 -23.95
CA GLU A 107 2.94 11.69 -25.17
C GLU A 107 4.39 12.09 -24.88
N ASN A 108 4.62 13.06 -23.98
CA ASN A 108 5.96 13.62 -23.71
C ASN A 108 6.60 13.11 -22.41
N GLN A 109 6.57 11.81 -22.17
CA GLN A 109 7.06 11.21 -20.90
C GLN A 109 8.55 11.49 -20.62
N HIS A 110 9.36 11.62 -21.68
CA HIS A 110 10.79 11.91 -21.60
C HIS A 110 11.09 13.25 -20.91
N LEU A 111 10.19 14.24 -21.00
CA LEU A 111 10.33 15.51 -20.29
C LEU A 111 10.25 15.33 -18.76
N TYR A 112 9.50 14.33 -18.30
CA TYR A 112 9.18 14.14 -16.88
C TYR A 112 10.02 13.07 -16.19
N TYR A 113 10.54 12.11 -16.95
CA TYR A 113 11.37 11.01 -16.45
C TYR A 113 12.78 10.99 -17.05
N GLY A 114 13.08 11.92 -17.94
CA GLY A 114 14.38 12.05 -18.59
C GLY A 114 14.54 11.10 -19.78
N SER A 115 15.66 11.28 -20.48
CA SER A 115 16.02 10.47 -21.64
C SER A 115 16.66 9.16 -21.16
N ARG A 116 15.97 8.05 -21.39
CA ARG A 116 16.49 6.71 -21.10
C ARG A 116 16.91 6.03 -22.40
N PRO A 117 18.03 5.30 -22.42
CA PRO A 117 18.36 4.44 -23.53
C PRO A 117 17.19 3.49 -23.76
N ARG A 118 16.67 3.41 -24.99
CA ARG A 118 15.63 2.45 -25.32
C ARG A 118 16.21 1.04 -25.14
N LEU A 119 15.65 0.29 -24.21
CA LEU A 119 15.93 -1.14 -24.01
C LEU A 119 14.89 -1.94 -24.81
N THR A 120 14.76 -1.66 -26.11
CA THR A 120 13.74 -2.26 -26.99
C THR A 120 14.38 -3.21 -28.01
N ASN A 121 13.69 -4.31 -28.31
CA ASN A 121 13.99 -5.36 -29.32
C ASN A 121 14.05 -4.87 -30.78
N GLN A 122 14.17 -3.57 -31.03
CA GLN A 122 14.33 -3.05 -32.38
C GLN A 122 15.80 -2.78 -32.62
N ILE A 123 16.49 -3.85 -33.00
CA ILE A 123 17.71 -3.73 -33.78
C ILE A 123 17.30 -3.17 -35.14
N PRO A 124 17.83 -2.02 -35.59
CA PRO A 124 17.86 -1.73 -37.02
C PRO A 124 18.83 -2.74 -37.64
N ASP A 125 18.30 -3.64 -38.46
CA ASP A 125 19.03 -4.46 -39.43
C ASP A 125 19.93 -5.62 -38.93
N THR A 126 19.43 -6.48 -38.04
CA THR A 126 19.87 -7.88 -38.06
C THR A 126 18.70 -8.84 -37.88
N LYS A 127 18.44 -9.64 -38.93
CA LYS A 127 17.49 -10.75 -38.92
C LYS A 127 17.82 -11.73 -37.80
N SER A 128 16.96 -11.82 -36.79
CA SER A 128 16.89 -12.98 -35.89
C SER A 128 15.44 -13.43 -35.77
N GLU A 129 15.13 -14.52 -36.46
CA GLU A 129 13.89 -15.27 -36.37
C GLU A 129 13.97 -16.20 -35.14
N SER A 130 13.54 -15.74 -33.97
CA SER A 130 13.19 -16.60 -32.82
C SER A 130 12.39 -15.80 -31.78
N ASN A 131 11.19 -16.28 -31.45
CA ASN A 131 10.24 -15.64 -30.53
C ASN A 131 10.50 -15.94 -29.03
N ASP A 132 11.71 -16.41 -28.66
CA ASP A 132 12.05 -16.82 -27.27
C ASP A 132 13.15 -15.96 -26.60
N ASP A 133 13.64 -14.87 -27.23
CA ASP A 133 14.90 -14.19 -26.86
C ASP A 133 14.80 -12.75 -26.31
N ASP A 134 13.64 -12.32 -25.77
CA ASP A 134 13.45 -10.94 -25.26
C ASP A 134 14.43 -10.55 -24.12
N ASP A 135 14.83 -11.51 -23.27
CA ASP A 135 15.74 -11.26 -22.13
C ASP A 135 17.22 -11.16 -22.56
N ASP A 136 17.64 -11.80 -23.65
CA ASP A 136 19.05 -11.78 -24.09
C ASP A 136 19.39 -10.46 -24.82
N ASP A 137 18.40 -9.82 -25.45
CA ASP A 137 18.52 -8.48 -26.06
C ASP A 137 18.76 -7.37 -25.03
N ILE A 138 17.96 -7.34 -23.95
CA ILE A 138 18.17 -6.38 -22.85
C ILE A 138 19.55 -6.57 -22.24
N LEU A 139 19.94 -7.83 -22.00
CA LEU A 139 21.22 -8.16 -21.41
C LEU A 139 22.39 -7.84 -22.35
N HIS A 140 22.19 -7.95 -23.67
CA HIS A 140 23.13 -7.46 -24.69
C HIS A 140 23.39 -5.96 -24.54
N HIS A 141 22.33 -5.14 -24.42
CA HIS A 141 22.47 -3.70 -24.18
C HIS A 141 23.22 -3.39 -22.89
N ILE A 142 22.94 -4.10 -21.79
CA ILE A 142 23.69 -3.94 -20.52
C ILE A 142 25.17 -4.32 -20.69
N ARG A 143 25.48 -5.38 -21.43
CA ARG A 143 26.87 -5.77 -21.76
C ARG A 143 27.57 -4.70 -22.60
N LEU A 144 26.85 -4.02 -23.50
CA LEU A 144 27.37 -2.90 -24.29
C LEU A 144 27.65 -1.68 -23.40
N MET A 145 26.77 -1.35 -22.46
CA MET A 145 27.01 -0.30 -21.46
C MET A 145 28.28 -0.58 -20.64
N ALA A 146 28.47 -1.83 -20.20
CA ALA A 146 29.69 -2.24 -19.50
C ALA A 146 30.94 -2.15 -20.40
N LYS A 147 30.82 -2.45 -21.70
CA LYS A 147 31.92 -2.30 -22.67
C LYS A 147 32.30 -0.84 -22.87
N LYS A 148 31.32 0.05 -23.00
CA LYS A 148 31.50 1.50 -23.16
C LYS A 148 31.90 2.19 -21.85
N LYS A 149 31.69 1.53 -20.70
CA LYS A 149 31.82 2.10 -19.35
C LYS A 149 30.93 3.32 -19.14
N MET A 150 29.74 3.31 -19.74
CA MET A 150 28.77 4.40 -19.64
C MET A 150 27.36 3.84 -19.42
N ALA A 151 26.69 4.30 -18.37
CA ALA A 151 25.32 3.90 -18.04
C ALA A 151 24.64 4.97 -17.17
N ASN A 152 23.38 4.75 -16.77
CA ASN A 152 22.78 5.55 -15.70
C ASN A 152 23.35 5.15 -14.32
N ARG A 153 23.16 6.01 -13.32
CA ARG A 153 23.69 5.80 -11.96
C ARG A 153 23.27 4.48 -11.31
N ASP A 154 22.04 4.02 -11.60
CA ASP A 154 21.49 2.79 -11.04
C ASP A 154 22.24 1.55 -11.57
N ILE A 155 22.47 1.48 -12.89
CA ILE A 155 23.22 0.40 -13.53
C ILE A 155 24.71 0.45 -13.16
N LEU A 156 25.28 1.65 -12.99
CA LEU A 156 26.66 1.79 -12.52
C LEU A 156 26.85 1.19 -11.13
N CYS A 157 25.90 1.36 -10.21
CA CYS A 157 25.94 0.67 -8.92
C CYS A 157 25.91 -0.86 -9.08
N LEU A 158 25.12 -1.40 -10.02
CA LEU A 158 25.13 -2.84 -10.33
C LEU A 158 26.48 -3.31 -10.89
N PHE A 159 27.11 -2.53 -11.77
CA PHE A 159 28.44 -2.85 -12.28
C PHE A 159 29.47 -2.88 -11.17
N PHE A 160 29.43 -1.90 -10.26
CA PHE A 160 30.31 -1.87 -9.11
C PHE A 160 30.06 -3.05 -8.16
N TYR A 161 28.80 -3.44 -7.94
CA TYR A 161 28.44 -4.63 -7.18
C TYR A 161 29.06 -5.91 -7.76
N ILE A 162 28.97 -6.08 -9.09
CA ILE A 162 29.60 -7.23 -9.79
C ILE A 162 31.13 -7.18 -9.65
N ILE A 163 31.73 -5.99 -9.77
CA ILE A 163 33.18 -5.79 -9.58
C ILE A 163 33.58 -6.19 -8.16
N LEU A 164 32.89 -5.70 -7.13
CA LEU A 164 33.14 -6.05 -5.74
C LEU A 164 33.04 -7.55 -5.50
N ARG A 165 31.98 -8.20 -6.01
CA ARG A 165 31.84 -9.65 -5.91
C ARG A 165 33.03 -10.38 -6.53
N ASN A 166 33.50 -9.95 -7.69
CA ASN A 166 34.63 -10.58 -8.39
C ASN A 166 35.97 -10.35 -7.69
N VAL A 167 36.11 -9.26 -6.94
CA VAL A 167 37.34 -8.90 -6.20
C VAL A 167 37.39 -9.58 -4.84
N LEU A 168 36.23 -9.79 -4.21
CA LEU A 168 36.10 -10.19 -2.82
C LEU A 168 35.54 -11.62 -2.61
N SER A 169 35.30 -12.38 -3.69
CA SER A 169 34.40 -13.55 -3.76
C SER A 169 34.55 -14.59 -2.65
N ASP A 170 35.73 -14.75 -2.06
CA ASP A 170 36.02 -15.82 -1.09
C ASP A 170 36.26 -15.30 0.34
N HIS A 171 36.16 -13.99 0.55
CA HIS A 171 36.60 -13.34 1.79
C HIS A 171 35.49 -12.55 2.51
N VAL A 172 34.30 -12.51 1.93
CA VAL A 172 33.17 -11.75 2.44
C VAL A 172 32.12 -12.72 2.95
N LYS A 173 31.66 -12.49 4.18
CA LYS A 173 30.54 -13.24 4.78
C LYS A 173 29.21 -12.83 4.16
N LYS A 174 29.00 -11.53 3.92
CA LYS A 174 27.76 -10.99 3.35
C LYS A 174 28.02 -9.86 2.35
N LEU A 175 27.54 -10.01 1.13
CA LEU A 175 27.53 -8.96 0.10
C LEU A 175 26.09 -8.81 -0.41
N SER A 176 25.50 -7.65 -0.20
CA SER A 176 24.11 -7.41 -0.49
C SER A 176 23.92 -6.14 -1.30
N LEU A 177 22.98 -6.20 -2.25
CA LEU A 177 22.52 -5.03 -2.97
C LEU A 177 21.29 -4.49 -2.25
N CYS A 178 21.26 -3.19 -1.99
CA CYS A 178 20.12 -2.50 -1.42
C CYS A 178 19.41 -1.68 -2.49
N PHE A 179 18.09 -1.62 -2.42
CA PHE A 179 17.25 -0.85 -3.33
C PHE A 179 16.15 -0.12 -2.58
N SER A 180 16.21 1.20 -2.59
CA SER A 180 15.10 2.05 -2.18
C SER A 180 14.07 2.13 -3.29
N LEU A 181 12.83 1.71 -3.02
CA LEU A 181 11.79 1.66 -4.03
C LEU A 181 11.36 3.08 -4.43
N PRO A 182 11.52 3.50 -5.71
CA PRO A 182 11.12 4.82 -6.18
C PRO A 182 9.60 4.89 -6.35
N LEU A 183 8.88 4.97 -5.24
CA LEU A 183 7.41 5.03 -5.20
C LEU A 183 6.92 6.47 -5.17
N MET A 184 5.76 6.74 -5.76
CA MET A 184 5.20 8.09 -5.73
C MET A 184 4.75 8.50 -4.32
N ASN A 185 4.84 9.80 -4.03
CA ASN A 185 4.40 10.34 -2.74
C ASN A 185 2.96 10.86 -2.80
N PHE A 186 2.04 10.10 -2.19
CA PHE A 186 0.64 10.48 -2.06
C PHE A 186 0.38 11.62 -1.07
N ASP A 187 1.32 11.98 -0.19
CA ASP A 187 1.13 13.12 0.72
C ASP A 187 1.38 14.46 0.01
N LYS A 188 2.16 14.45 -1.08
CA LYS A 188 2.42 15.65 -1.90
C LYS A 188 1.30 15.91 -2.90
N SER A 189 0.60 14.86 -3.34
CA SER A 189 -0.52 14.98 -4.26
C SER A 189 -1.72 15.74 -3.68
N ASP A 190 -1.88 15.71 -2.36
CA ASP A 190 -2.97 16.40 -1.66
C ASP A 190 -2.70 17.91 -1.43
N ILE A 191 -1.46 18.40 -1.62
CA ILE A 191 -1.05 19.76 -1.19
C ILE A 191 -1.33 20.84 -2.26
N ARG A 192 -1.51 20.49 -3.54
CA ARG A 192 -1.64 21.48 -4.64
C ARG A 192 -3.05 21.98 -4.96
N LYS A 193 -3.93 22.09 -3.96
CA LYS A 193 -5.12 22.97 -4.11
C LYS A 193 -4.79 24.46 -3.94
N LYS A 194 -3.51 24.87 -3.77
CA LYS A 194 -3.14 26.24 -3.38
C LYS A 194 -1.97 26.91 -4.10
N GLU A 195 -1.37 26.31 -5.13
CA GLU A 195 -0.37 27.02 -5.94
C GLU A 195 -0.89 27.17 -7.37
N ASN A 196 -1.17 28.42 -7.74
CA ASN A 196 -1.68 28.88 -9.03
C ASN A 196 -0.66 28.80 -10.18
N ASP A 197 0.44 28.06 -10.03
CA ASP A 197 1.46 27.95 -11.07
C ASP A 197 1.40 26.58 -11.75
N ASN A 198 0.93 26.60 -13.00
CA ASN A 198 0.93 25.51 -13.98
C ASN A 198 2.34 24.98 -14.35
N VAL A 199 3.34 25.09 -13.48
CA VAL A 199 4.70 24.66 -13.77
C VAL A 199 4.84 23.17 -13.43
N LEU A 200 4.64 22.33 -14.44
CA LEU A 200 4.93 20.91 -14.34
C LEU A 200 6.44 20.72 -14.15
N GLU A 201 6.84 19.92 -13.16
CA GLU A 201 8.25 19.60 -12.90
C GLU A 201 8.85 18.77 -14.05
N VAL A 202 9.66 19.43 -14.89
CA VAL A 202 10.45 18.83 -15.97
C VAL A 202 11.83 18.43 -15.45
N VAL A 203 12.40 17.40 -16.04
CA VAL A 203 13.77 16.93 -15.76
C VAL A 203 14.78 18.00 -16.23
N PRO A 204 15.68 18.48 -15.35
CA PRO A 204 16.51 19.64 -15.66
C PRO A 204 17.58 19.36 -16.72
N ASN A 205 18.10 18.13 -16.78
CA ASN A 205 19.16 17.75 -17.70
C ASN A 205 19.19 16.23 -17.95
N GLN A 206 20.03 15.81 -18.90
CA GLN A 206 20.23 14.40 -19.27
C GLN A 206 20.80 13.54 -18.13
N PHE A 207 21.27 14.16 -17.05
CA PHE A 207 21.85 13.50 -15.88
C PHE A 207 20.97 13.72 -14.65
N ASP A 208 21.10 12.88 -13.63
CA ASP A 208 20.31 13.03 -12.40
C ASP A 208 20.97 13.97 -11.38
N SER A 209 21.23 15.22 -11.80
CA SER A 209 21.91 16.23 -10.96
C SER A 209 21.08 16.75 -9.79
N ASP A 210 19.74 16.63 -9.88
CA ASP A 210 18.77 17.06 -8.88
C ASP A 210 18.35 15.95 -7.90
N LEU A 211 18.93 14.75 -8.04
CA LEU A 211 18.63 13.59 -7.21
C LEU A 211 19.84 13.28 -6.32
N LEU A 212 19.86 13.84 -5.12
CA LEU A 212 21.03 13.84 -4.23
C LEU A 212 21.29 12.52 -3.50
N GLN A 213 20.36 11.57 -3.56
CA GLN A 213 20.48 10.27 -2.91
C GLN A 213 20.39 9.12 -3.94
N PRO A 214 21.18 8.05 -3.79
CA PRO A 214 21.10 6.90 -4.68
C PRO A 214 19.88 6.03 -4.37
N TYR A 215 19.30 5.39 -5.39
CA TYR A 215 18.29 4.36 -5.18
C TYR A 215 18.91 2.98 -4.92
N PHE A 216 20.11 2.74 -5.44
CA PHE A 216 20.88 1.51 -5.21
C PHE A 216 22.17 1.81 -4.48
N TRP A 217 22.50 0.99 -3.49
CA TRP A 217 23.79 1.00 -2.80
C TRP A 217 24.12 -0.41 -2.30
N ILE A 218 25.28 -0.59 -1.69
CA ILE A 218 25.80 -1.93 -1.36
C ILE A 218 26.06 -2.03 0.15
N GLU A 219 25.58 -3.11 0.75
CA GLU A 219 25.97 -3.54 2.09
C GLU A 219 26.99 -4.68 2.01
N LEU A 220 28.01 -4.61 2.86
CA LEU A 220 29.13 -5.54 2.85
C LEU A 220 29.59 -5.86 4.28
N SER A 221 29.77 -7.13 4.61
CA SER A 221 30.28 -7.57 5.91
C SER A 221 31.25 -8.74 5.77
N PHE A 222 32.39 -8.64 6.46
CA PHE A 222 33.48 -9.62 6.40
C PHE A 222 33.42 -10.63 7.54
N ASP A 223 33.20 -10.14 8.74
CA ASP A 223 33.21 -10.88 10.01
C ASP A 223 31.80 -11.07 10.60
N GLY A 224 30.85 -10.22 10.19
CA GLY A 224 29.51 -10.11 10.76
C GLY A 224 29.40 -9.16 11.94
N THR A 225 30.50 -8.54 12.40
CA THR A 225 30.48 -7.53 13.47
C THR A 225 30.25 -6.14 12.90
N SER A 226 30.77 -5.88 11.69
CA SER A 226 30.68 -4.58 11.05
C SER A 226 30.03 -4.71 9.69
N THR A 227 29.16 -3.76 9.37
CA THR A 227 28.62 -3.57 8.02
C THR A 227 29.21 -2.31 7.41
N TYR A 228 29.83 -2.46 6.26
CA TYR A 228 30.24 -1.37 5.40
C TYR A 228 29.10 -1.06 4.43
N VAL A 229 28.68 0.19 4.40
CA VAL A 229 27.71 0.70 3.43
C VAL A 229 28.48 1.52 2.39
N VAL A 230 28.28 1.19 1.12
CA VAL A 230 29.06 1.75 0.01
C VAL A 230 28.15 2.36 -1.05
N ASP A 231 28.35 3.64 -1.33
CA ASP A 231 27.81 4.33 -2.51
C ASP A 231 28.92 4.59 -3.55
N PRO A 232 28.94 3.81 -4.64
CA PRO A 232 29.97 3.97 -5.66
C PRO A 232 29.76 5.18 -6.58
N VAL A 233 28.59 5.84 -6.58
CA VAL A 233 28.23 6.79 -7.65
C VAL A 233 27.81 8.18 -7.17
N VAL A 234 26.94 8.31 -6.15
CA VAL A 234 26.24 9.59 -5.89
C VAL A 234 26.93 10.45 -4.83
N HIS A 235 27.21 9.93 -3.63
CA HIS A 235 27.83 10.67 -2.52
C HIS A 235 29.23 11.15 -2.88
N LEU A 236 29.55 12.41 -2.55
CA LEU A 236 30.82 13.02 -2.92
C LEU A 236 31.86 12.95 -1.79
N GLU A 237 31.42 13.00 -0.54
CA GLU A 237 32.34 13.00 0.60
C GLU A 237 32.89 11.60 0.86
N LYS A 238 34.22 11.49 1.07
CA LYS A 238 34.89 10.20 1.30
C LYS A 238 34.30 9.39 2.45
N LYS A 239 33.79 10.06 3.50
CA LYS A 239 33.16 9.44 4.67
C LYS A 239 31.77 8.88 4.37
N GLU A 240 31.09 9.43 3.37
CA GLU A 240 29.76 9.02 2.92
C GLU A 240 29.86 7.91 1.87
N ILE A 241 30.88 7.98 1.01
CA ILE A 241 31.15 6.95 -0.01
C ILE A 241 31.30 5.56 0.62
N ILE A 242 32.04 5.47 1.72
CA ILE A 242 32.21 4.25 2.52
C ILE A 242 32.04 4.60 3.98
N SER A 243 31.01 4.03 4.60
CA SER A 243 30.72 4.23 6.01
C SER A 243 30.65 2.88 6.74
N LYS A 244 31.18 2.81 7.96
CA LYS A 244 31.18 1.62 8.82
C LYS A 244 30.11 1.77 9.90
N PHE A 245 29.24 0.77 10.03
CA PHE A 245 28.16 0.73 11.02
C PHE A 245 28.11 -0.65 11.68
N GLN A 246 27.52 -0.74 12.88
CA GLN A 246 27.13 -2.04 13.40
C GLN A 246 25.90 -2.57 12.62
N PRO A 247 25.68 -3.90 12.56
CA PRO A 247 24.52 -4.51 11.90
C PRO A 247 23.17 -3.92 12.34
N ASN A 248 23.09 -3.51 13.62
CA ASN A 248 21.87 -3.00 14.25
C ASN A 248 21.84 -1.48 14.41
N ASP A 249 22.79 -0.76 13.80
CA ASP A 249 22.81 0.70 13.82
C ASP A 249 21.95 1.26 12.69
N ASN A 250 21.40 2.45 12.95
CA ASN A 250 20.75 3.24 11.94
C ASN A 250 21.76 3.89 10.99
N VAL A 251 21.35 4.05 9.74
CA VAL A 251 22.14 4.65 8.65
C VAL A 251 21.37 5.84 8.11
N SER A 252 21.59 7.01 8.69
CA SER A 252 20.91 8.25 8.29
C SER A 252 21.45 8.86 7.00
N LEU A 253 22.58 8.37 6.48
CA LEU A 253 23.26 8.91 5.30
C LEU A 253 22.36 8.96 4.05
N PHE A 254 21.56 7.92 3.85
CA PHE A 254 20.64 7.78 2.72
C PHE A 254 19.27 8.42 2.99
N SER A 255 19.10 9.07 4.14
CA SER A 255 17.83 9.73 4.47
C SER A 255 17.58 10.85 3.46
N THR A 256 16.45 10.76 2.78
CA THR A 256 15.98 11.82 1.88
C THR A 256 15.40 13.02 2.62
N SER A 257 15.22 12.89 3.94
CA SER A 257 14.56 13.88 4.79
C SER A 257 15.38 14.10 6.06
N ASN A 258 16.13 15.20 6.11
CA ASN A 258 16.33 15.86 7.39
C ASN A 258 15.01 16.56 7.71
N GLY A 259 14.12 15.86 8.44
CA GLY A 259 12.83 16.32 8.97
C GLY A 259 12.24 17.61 8.38
N TYR A 260 11.16 17.48 7.62
CA TYR A 260 10.23 18.57 7.25
C TYR A 260 10.77 19.70 6.36
N ASP A 261 12.09 19.93 6.34
CA ASP A 261 12.79 20.80 5.39
C ASP A 261 13.11 20.01 4.12
N ASN A 262 12.07 19.75 3.34
CA ASN A 262 12.14 19.13 2.02
C ASN A 262 12.72 20.07 0.94
N THR A 263 13.40 21.16 1.29
CA THR A 263 13.76 22.21 0.32
C THR A 263 14.82 21.77 -0.69
N ILE A 264 15.77 20.93 -0.27
CA ILE A 264 16.93 20.56 -1.11
C ILE A 264 16.70 19.25 -1.89
N ASN A 265 16.12 18.20 -1.27
CA ASN A 265 15.83 16.92 -1.94
C ASN A 265 14.33 16.60 -2.00
N SER A 266 13.53 17.58 -2.43
CA SER A 266 12.06 17.42 -2.54
C SER A 266 11.65 16.31 -3.53
N LYS A 267 12.53 15.95 -4.46
CA LYS A 267 12.25 15.06 -5.59
C LYS A 267 12.45 13.58 -5.27
N GLN A 268 13.08 13.24 -4.14
CA GLN A 268 13.28 11.85 -3.71
C GLN A 268 12.72 11.64 -2.31
N ILE A 269 11.91 10.61 -2.14
CA ILE A 269 11.40 10.18 -0.84
C ILE A 269 11.45 8.67 -0.76
N PHE A 270 12.04 8.16 0.32
CA PHE A 270 12.16 6.73 0.56
C PHE A 270 11.08 6.24 1.53
N TYR A 271 10.35 5.21 1.11
CA TYR A 271 9.31 4.57 1.93
C TYR A 271 9.65 3.13 2.32
N TYR A 272 10.32 2.42 1.41
CA TYR A 272 10.72 1.02 1.58
C TYR A 272 12.10 0.81 0.98
N VAL A 273 12.96 0.13 1.74
CA VAL A 273 14.27 -0.31 1.28
C VAL A 273 14.31 -1.83 1.35
N LEU A 274 14.61 -2.45 0.21
CA LEU A 274 14.82 -3.88 0.11
C LEU A 274 16.29 -4.22 0.02
N ARG A 275 16.67 -5.39 0.52
CA ARG A 275 17.99 -5.97 0.38
C ARG A 275 17.90 -7.35 -0.25
N MET A 276 18.83 -7.66 -1.15
CA MET A 276 19.06 -9.02 -1.65
C MET A 276 20.53 -9.38 -1.49
N ASP A 277 20.78 -10.55 -0.91
CA ASP A 277 22.12 -11.08 -0.70
C ASP A 277 22.64 -11.76 -1.97
N ASN A 278 23.96 -11.75 -2.17
CA ASN A 278 24.58 -12.40 -3.32
C ASN A 278 24.20 -13.89 -3.39
N GLY A 279 23.61 -14.31 -4.51
CA GLY A 279 23.15 -15.70 -4.72
C GLY A 279 21.83 -16.06 -4.05
N SER A 280 21.22 -15.14 -3.28
CA SER A 280 19.89 -15.32 -2.71
C SER A 280 18.82 -14.75 -3.65
N ASP A 281 17.69 -15.45 -3.80
CA ASP A 281 16.47 -14.91 -4.43
C ASP A 281 15.49 -14.29 -3.40
N LYS A 282 15.86 -14.31 -2.11
CA LYS A 282 15.06 -13.72 -1.04
C LYS A 282 15.29 -12.22 -0.93
N MET A 283 14.20 -11.49 -0.75
CA MET A 283 14.19 -10.06 -0.47
C MET A 283 13.90 -9.80 1.00
N ASP A 284 14.74 -9.00 1.64
CA ASP A 284 14.55 -8.57 3.03
C ASP A 284 14.08 -7.12 3.10
N ASP A 285 13.15 -6.82 4.02
CA ASP A 285 12.80 -5.44 4.37
C ASP A 285 13.82 -4.87 5.35
N VAL A 286 14.69 -3.98 4.86
CA VAL A 286 15.71 -3.29 5.67
C VAL A 286 15.34 -1.82 5.91
N SER A 287 14.09 -1.44 5.65
CA SER A 287 13.62 -0.05 5.76
C SER A 287 13.98 0.62 7.09
N PRO A 288 13.82 -0.02 8.28
CA PRO A 288 14.11 0.63 9.56
C PRO A 288 15.56 1.09 9.73
N ARG A 289 16.49 0.44 9.03
CA ARG A 289 17.90 0.81 9.06
C ARG A 289 18.14 2.18 8.42
N TYR A 290 17.40 2.50 7.37
CA TYR A 290 17.64 3.67 6.51
C TYR A 290 16.61 4.79 6.67
N ILE A 291 15.41 4.45 7.16
CA ILE A 291 14.27 5.37 7.23
C ILE A 291 13.89 5.55 8.70
N GLU A 292 13.83 6.80 9.13
CA GLU A 292 13.40 7.20 10.46
C GLU A 292 11.90 6.99 10.68
N ASN A 293 11.48 6.95 11.96
CA ASN A 293 10.08 7.03 12.37
C ASN A 293 9.18 5.89 11.88
N LEU A 294 9.74 4.69 11.68
CA LEU A 294 8.99 3.52 11.24
C LEU A 294 8.43 2.63 12.38
N CYS A 295 8.59 3.03 13.65
CA CYS A 295 8.18 2.20 14.78
C CYS A 295 6.67 1.86 14.81
N TYR A 296 5.79 2.72 14.28
CA TYR A 296 4.35 2.40 14.13
C TYR A 296 4.06 1.12 13.34
N ARG A 297 5.00 0.64 12.51
CA ARG A 297 4.88 -0.61 11.75
C ARG A 297 5.02 -1.85 12.62
N TYR A 298 5.65 -1.73 13.79
CA TYR A 298 6.03 -2.83 14.68
C TYR A 298 5.31 -2.80 16.03
N MET A 299 4.57 -1.73 16.33
CA MET A 299 3.78 -1.63 17.56
C MET A 299 2.62 -2.62 17.58
N LYS A 300 2.27 -3.11 18.78
CA LYS A 300 1.01 -3.81 19.01
C LYS A 300 -0.15 -2.81 18.90
N LEU A 301 -0.96 -2.94 17.85
CA LEU A 301 -2.03 -1.99 17.56
C LEU A 301 -3.39 -2.51 18.05
N PRO A 302 -4.15 -1.71 18.82
CA PRO A 302 -5.55 -1.98 19.14
C PRO A 302 -6.41 -2.24 17.89
N HIS A 303 -7.52 -2.98 18.05
CA HIS A 303 -8.37 -3.38 16.92
C HIS A 303 -8.89 -2.19 16.11
N ASP A 304 -9.38 -1.13 16.78
CA ASP A 304 -9.84 0.10 16.15
C ASP A 304 -8.77 1.22 16.18
N SER A 305 -7.48 0.87 16.18
CA SER A 305 -6.39 1.86 16.21
C SER A 305 -6.45 2.81 15.00
N ILE A 306 -6.07 4.06 15.23
CA ILE A 306 -5.96 5.10 14.19
C ILE A 306 -4.85 4.72 13.20
N ILE A 307 -3.75 4.14 13.69
CA ILE A 307 -2.61 3.72 12.87
C ILE A 307 -3.07 2.71 11.82
N ARG A 308 -3.94 1.74 12.19
CA ARG A 308 -4.46 0.73 11.25
C ARG A 308 -5.22 1.33 10.06
N LYS A 309 -5.77 2.53 10.22
CA LYS A 309 -6.49 3.28 9.18
C LYS A 309 -5.61 4.26 8.43
N SER A 310 -4.37 4.48 8.87
CA SER A 310 -3.43 5.36 8.17
C SER A 310 -3.07 4.78 6.80
N ARG A 311 -2.91 5.67 5.82
CA ARG A 311 -2.49 5.29 4.47
C ARG A 311 -1.11 4.61 4.49
N HIS A 312 -0.20 5.10 5.35
CA HIS A 312 1.14 4.53 5.49
C HIS A 312 1.12 3.11 6.03
N TYR A 313 0.32 2.81 7.06
CA TYR A 313 0.22 1.45 7.59
C TYR A 313 -0.47 0.50 6.59
N ILE A 314 -1.52 0.94 5.91
CA ILE A 314 -2.18 0.14 4.86
C ILE A 314 -1.19 -0.16 3.73
N SER A 315 -0.42 0.84 3.28
CA SER A 315 0.66 0.67 2.30
C SER A 315 1.69 -0.36 2.77
N TYR A 316 2.09 -0.30 4.03
CA TYR A 316 3.04 -1.27 4.63
C TYR A 316 2.49 -2.69 4.67
N GLN A 317 1.20 -2.88 5.01
CA GLN A 317 0.55 -4.19 4.99
C GLN A 317 0.51 -4.77 3.57
N ILE A 318 0.20 -3.94 2.57
CA ILE A 318 0.23 -4.35 1.16
C ILE A 318 1.66 -4.72 0.74
N PHE A 319 2.64 -3.92 1.12
CA PHE A 319 4.06 -4.19 0.86
C PHE A 319 4.50 -5.53 1.48
N LYS A 320 4.21 -5.79 2.76
CA LYS A 320 4.54 -7.07 3.42
C LYS A 320 3.85 -8.26 2.77
N LYS A 321 2.59 -8.11 2.33
CA LYS A 321 1.88 -9.16 1.59
C LYS A 321 2.57 -9.49 0.27
N TRP A 322 3.04 -8.49 -0.46
CA TRP A 322 3.81 -8.72 -1.69
C TRP A 322 5.18 -9.31 -1.39
N LEU A 323 5.92 -8.79 -0.41
CA LEU A 323 7.21 -9.32 0.02
C LEU A 323 7.12 -10.82 0.33
N LYS A 324 6.10 -11.21 1.10
CA LYS A 324 5.80 -12.61 1.37
C LYS A 324 5.59 -13.40 0.07
N ARG A 325 4.71 -12.94 -0.83
CA ARG A 325 4.47 -13.60 -2.13
C ARG A 325 5.72 -13.75 -3.01
N PHE A 326 6.64 -12.78 -2.98
CA PHE A 326 7.89 -12.85 -3.76
C PHE A 326 8.92 -13.80 -3.15
N ASN A 327 8.85 -14.09 -1.85
CA ASN A 327 9.75 -14.99 -1.14
C ASN A 327 9.18 -16.42 -0.97
N ASP A 328 7.85 -16.56 -0.99
CA ASP A 328 7.10 -17.83 -0.82
C ASP A 328 7.30 -18.83 -1.98
N SER A 329 8.06 -18.49 -3.03
CA SER A 329 8.48 -19.45 -4.07
C SER A 329 9.61 -20.38 -3.63
N SER A 330 10.03 -20.33 -2.36
CA SER A 330 11.01 -21.24 -1.76
C SER A 330 10.45 -21.84 -0.47
N ASP A 331 10.37 -23.17 -0.41
CA ASP A 331 10.10 -23.93 0.83
C ASP A 331 11.08 -23.47 1.91
N THR A 332 10.60 -22.83 2.99
CA THR A 332 11.15 -22.94 4.37
C THR A 332 10.48 -22.01 5.39
N ASN A 333 9.94 -22.65 6.43
CA ASN A 333 9.94 -22.34 7.87
C ASN A 333 9.72 -20.90 8.34
N GLU A 334 8.56 -20.67 8.97
CA GLU A 334 8.14 -19.44 9.66
C GLU A 334 9.11 -18.94 10.75
N PHE A 335 9.98 -19.80 11.29
CA PHE A 335 10.87 -19.48 12.42
C PHE A 335 11.98 -18.46 12.09
N ASN A 336 12.57 -18.47 10.89
CA ASN A 336 13.63 -17.50 10.54
C ASN A 336 13.07 -16.08 10.32
N ASN A 337 11.81 -15.95 9.91
CA ASN A 337 11.16 -14.65 9.71
C ASN A 337 10.88 -13.91 11.02
N LEU A 338 10.84 -14.61 12.17
CA LEU A 338 10.56 -14.02 13.48
C LEU A 338 11.81 -13.37 14.09
N ALA A 339 12.98 -14.01 13.99
CA ALA A 339 14.23 -13.49 14.53
C ALA A 339 14.65 -12.17 13.84
N ASP A 340 14.53 -12.09 12.51
CA ASP A 340 14.84 -10.88 11.76
C ASP A 340 13.81 -9.76 12.03
N ALA A 341 12.54 -10.10 12.22
CA ALA A 341 11.50 -9.12 12.57
C ALA A 341 11.78 -8.45 13.93
N ASP A 342 12.30 -9.19 14.91
CA ASP A 342 12.68 -8.64 16.21
C ASP A 342 13.88 -7.69 16.12
N VAL A 343 14.87 -8.00 15.27
CA VAL A 343 16.02 -7.11 15.04
C VAL A 343 15.57 -5.78 14.43
N TYR A 344 14.82 -5.82 13.33
CA TYR A 344 14.36 -4.59 12.66
C TYR A 344 13.35 -3.80 13.48
N SER A 345 12.56 -4.47 14.32
CA SER A 345 11.73 -3.81 15.34
C SER A 345 12.60 -2.97 16.29
N LYS A 346 13.65 -3.56 16.88
CA LYS A 346 14.58 -2.85 17.77
C LYS A 346 15.25 -1.66 17.07
N ILE A 347 15.66 -1.82 15.81
CA ILE A 347 16.23 -0.72 15.01
C ILE A 347 15.18 0.39 14.81
N ALA A 348 13.94 0.05 14.45
CA ALA A 348 12.87 1.03 14.26
C ALA A 348 12.57 1.84 15.52
N PHE A 349 12.64 1.21 16.70
CA PHE A 349 12.45 1.89 17.99
C PHE A 349 13.63 2.77 18.40
N LYS A 350 14.86 2.44 17.96
CA LYS A 350 16.03 3.32 18.13
C LYS A 350 16.02 4.50 17.16
N HIS A 351 15.54 4.28 15.94
CA HIS A 351 15.58 5.26 14.84
C HIS A 351 14.36 6.20 14.84
N ILE A 352 14.04 6.74 16.01
CA ILE A 352 12.92 7.65 16.20
C ILE A 352 13.46 9.08 16.29
N SER A 353 12.93 9.96 15.44
CA SER A 353 13.14 11.40 15.57
C SER A 353 11.91 12.04 16.19
N LEU A 354 12.14 12.79 17.27
CA LEU A 354 11.08 13.54 17.91
C LEU A 354 10.64 14.68 17.00
N PRO A 355 9.32 14.92 16.88
CA PRO A 355 8.82 16.04 16.12
C PRO A 355 9.45 17.34 16.66
N LYS A 356 9.81 18.32 15.81
CA LYS A 356 10.37 19.63 16.20
C LYS A 356 9.34 20.75 16.19
N SER A 357 8.23 20.57 15.46
CA SER A 357 7.14 21.55 15.33
C SER A 357 5.76 20.91 15.46
N LEU A 358 4.72 21.72 15.70
CA LEU A 358 3.32 21.26 15.71
C LEU A 358 2.86 20.75 14.33
N HIS A 359 3.39 21.31 13.25
CA HIS A 359 3.10 20.83 11.89
C HIS A 359 3.62 19.42 11.67
N GLU A 360 4.84 19.18 12.16
CA GLU A 360 5.48 17.89 12.12
C GLU A 360 4.79 16.86 13.02
N LEU A 361 4.37 17.27 14.22
CA LEU A 361 3.56 16.44 15.09
C LEU A 361 2.25 15.97 14.43
N LYS A 362 1.56 16.85 13.70
CA LYS A 362 0.31 16.51 12.99
C LYS A 362 0.51 15.46 11.90
N LYS A 363 1.68 15.45 11.25
CA LYS A 363 2.03 14.49 10.19
C LYS A 363 2.65 13.20 10.73
N SER A 364 3.22 13.22 11.93
CA SER A 364 3.85 12.05 12.55
C SER A 364 2.86 10.90 12.75
N GLU A 365 3.26 9.67 12.41
CA GLU A 365 2.45 8.46 12.66
C GLU A 365 2.71 7.80 14.02
N ASN A 366 3.76 8.21 14.73
CA ASN A 366 4.13 7.61 16.01
C ASN A 366 3.51 8.37 17.19
N PHE A 367 3.45 9.70 17.10
CA PHE A 367 3.11 10.58 18.21
C PHE A 367 1.88 11.44 17.95
N THR A 368 1.19 11.81 19.04
CA THR A 368 0.16 12.85 19.13
C THR A 368 0.32 13.59 20.47
N THR A 369 -0.54 14.58 20.72
CA THR A 369 -0.72 15.19 22.04
C THR A 369 -2.17 15.07 22.48
N VAL A 370 -2.43 15.27 23.78
CA VAL A 370 -3.80 15.28 24.35
C VAL A 370 -4.68 16.32 23.64
N GLU A 371 -4.11 17.49 23.34
CA GLU A 371 -4.82 18.60 22.68
C GLU A 371 -5.29 18.26 21.26
N LEU A 372 -4.54 17.40 20.55
CA LEU A 372 -4.86 16.98 19.19
C LEU A 372 -5.81 15.77 19.13
N LEU A 373 -6.16 15.17 20.27
CA LEU A 373 -7.08 14.03 20.31
C LEU A 373 -8.48 14.45 19.87
N HIS A 374 -9.08 13.64 19.00
CA HIS A 374 -10.46 13.84 18.61
C HIS A 374 -11.39 13.67 19.81
N LYS A 375 -12.55 14.34 19.81
CA LYS A 375 -13.53 14.25 20.92
C LYS A 375 -13.96 12.81 21.25
N ARG A 376 -13.89 11.88 20.29
CA ARG A 376 -14.20 10.44 20.45
C ARG A 376 -12.95 9.57 20.73
N GLN A 377 -11.86 10.16 21.19
CA GLN A 377 -10.62 9.45 21.53
C GLN A 377 -10.27 9.69 22.99
N ILE A 378 -9.59 8.70 23.55
CA ILE A 378 -8.95 8.74 24.87
C ILE A 378 -7.57 8.07 24.78
N VAL A 379 -6.72 8.34 25.76
CA VAL A 379 -5.48 7.60 25.96
C VAL A 379 -5.82 6.37 26.78
N GLY A 380 -5.48 5.18 26.29
CA GLY A 380 -5.62 3.94 27.02
C GLY A 380 -4.52 3.77 28.07
N PRO A 381 -4.76 2.98 29.13
CA PRO A 381 -3.73 2.63 30.10
C PRO A 381 -2.66 1.77 29.41
N SER A 382 -1.39 2.17 29.46
CA SER A 382 -0.30 1.40 28.89
C SER A 382 1.03 1.82 29.51
N ASP A 383 1.67 0.87 30.20
CA ASP A 383 2.98 1.05 30.83
C ASP A 383 4.14 0.79 29.86
N GLU A 384 3.87 0.16 28.71
CA GLU A 384 4.89 -0.26 27.74
C GLU A 384 5.55 0.93 27.03
N PHE A 385 4.85 2.06 26.91
CA PHE A 385 5.32 3.24 26.19
C PHE A 385 5.01 4.52 26.98
N PRO A 386 5.86 4.93 27.94
CA PRO A 386 5.60 6.12 28.72
C PRO A 386 5.53 7.37 27.81
N PRO A 387 4.73 8.38 28.18
CA PRO A 387 4.69 9.64 27.46
C PRO A 387 6.07 10.31 27.42
N ILE A 388 6.39 10.95 26.30
CA ILE A 388 7.67 11.63 26.09
C ILE A 388 7.42 13.14 26.15
N SER A 389 8.13 13.85 27.02
CA SER A 389 8.02 15.30 27.03
C SER A 389 8.88 15.95 25.96
N MET A 390 8.29 16.87 25.19
CA MET A 390 8.97 17.64 24.16
C MET A 390 8.85 19.14 24.46
N THR A 391 9.91 19.89 24.19
CA THR A 391 9.84 21.37 24.20
C THR A 391 9.74 21.86 22.77
N ILE A 392 8.62 22.49 22.39
CA ILE A 392 8.48 23.09 21.06
C ILE A 392 9.24 24.43 21.05
N LYS A 393 10.13 24.59 20.07
CA LYS A 393 10.82 25.87 19.84
C LYS A 393 9.83 26.88 19.24
N GLY A 394 9.58 27.98 19.96
CA GLY A 394 8.66 29.06 19.59
C GLY A 394 8.73 30.22 20.60
N SER A 395 7.89 31.25 20.43
CA SER A 395 7.89 32.48 21.25
C SER A 395 7.58 32.26 22.74
N SER A 396 6.98 31.12 23.10
CA SER A 396 6.94 30.64 24.49
C SER A 396 7.40 29.19 24.54
N LYS A 397 8.35 28.88 25.43
CA LYS A 397 8.81 27.50 25.68
C LYS A 397 7.71 26.74 26.41
N ARG A 398 6.78 26.16 25.66
CA ARG A 398 5.76 25.24 26.21
C ARG A 398 6.30 23.82 26.15
N LYS A 399 6.34 23.16 27.30
CA LYS A 399 6.58 21.72 27.41
C LYS A 399 5.28 21.01 27.08
N ILE A 400 5.30 20.20 26.02
CA ILE A 400 4.15 19.46 25.51
C ILE A 400 4.46 17.98 25.66
N GLU A 401 3.50 17.25 26.21
CA GLU A 401 3.61 15.82 26.41
C GLU A 401 3.16 15.07 25.15
N LEU A 402 4.07 14.27 24.59
CA LEU A 402 3.83 13.41 23.45
C LEU A 402 3.34 12.05 23.93
N ILE A 403 2.23 11.62 23.34
CA ILE A 403 1.60 10.32 23.57
C ILE A 403 1.75 9.50 22.31
N TRP A 404 1.97 8.20 22.49
CA TRP A 404 2.09 7.27 21.38
C TRP A 404 0.74 6.98 20.75
N LYS A 405 0.67 6.99 19.42
CA LYS A 405 -0.59 6.76 18.70
C LYS A 405 -1.14 5.34 18.88
N ASN A 406 -0.33 4.36 19.28
CA ASN A 406 -0.78 3.00 19.61
C ASN A 406 -1.64 2.97 20.88
N GLN A 407 -1.44 3.90 21.82
CA GLN A 407 -2.20 4.01 23.06
C GLN A 407 -3.56 4.67 22.86
N ILE A 408 -3.83 5.26 21.69
CA ILE A 408 -5.08 5.96 21.46
C ILE A 408 -6.20 4.95 21.21
N VAL A 409 -7.22 5.01 22.05
CA VAL A 409 -8.43 4.20 21.93
C VAL A 409 -9.54 5.04 21.29
N ASN A 410 -10.06 4.56 20.16
CA ASN A 410 -11.23 5.15 19.52
C ASN A 410 -12.50 4.67 20.23
N LEU A 411 -13.35 5.62 20.58
CA LEU A 411 -14.63 5.37 21.22
C LEU A 411 -15.79 5.56 20.22
N LYS A 412 -16.84 4.77 20.37
CA LYS A 412 -18.05 4.87 19.55
C LYS A 412 -19.31 4.75 20.39
N SER A 413 -20.41 5.29 19.88
CA SER A 413 -21.70 5.17 20.55
C SER A 413 -22.29 3.78 20.35
N ARG A 414 -23.29 3.43 21.18
CA ARG A 414 -24.01 2.14 21.10
C ARG A 414 -24.45 1.80 19.67
N GLN A 415 -25.08 2.76 19.00
CA GLN A 415 -25.53 2.61 17.61
C GLN A 415 -24.38 2.34 16.62
N HIS A 416 -23.25 3.02 16.77
CA HIS A 416 -22.12 2.79 15.87
C HIS A 416 -21.49 1.41 16.09
N TRP A 417 -21.43 0.94 17.35
CA TRP A 417 -21.00 -0.44 17.62
C TRP A 417 -21.98 -1.45 17.06
N LEU A 418 -23.28 -1.21 17.16
CA LEU A 418 -24.32 -2.08 16.59
C LEU A 418 -24.18 -2.20 15.07
N ILE A 419 -23.92 -1.09 14.36
CA ILE A 419 -23.65 -1.09 12.92
C ILE A 419 -22.39 -1.91 12.58
N LEU A 420 -21.39 -1.89 13.46
CA LEU A 420 -20.19 -2.74 13.35
C LEU A 420 -20.42 -4.18 13.87
N GLY A 421 -21.68 -4.55 14.13
CA GLY A 421 -22.08 -5.86 14.62
C GLY A 421 -21.61 -6.19 16.02
N ARG A 422 -21.51 -5.18 16.89
CA ARG A 422 -21.13 -5.36 18.29
C ARG A 422 -22.13 -4.71 19.23
N SER A 423 -22.36 -5.39 20.35
CA SER A 423 -23.20 -4.93 21.44
C SER A 423 -22.31 -4.64 22.65
N ILE A 424 -22.73 -3.70 23.49
CA ILE A 424 -22.00 -3.38 24.72
C ILE A 424 -22.28 -4.49 25.73
N LYS A 425 -21.26 -4.92 26.47
CA LYS A 425 -21.41 -5.91 27.53
C LYS A 425 -22.38 -5.40 28.59
N SER A 426 -23.12 -6.32 29.22
CA SER A 426 -23.95 -5.99 30.37
C SER A 426 -23.08 -5.34 31.46
N GLU A 427 -23.57 -4.27 32.09
CA GLU A 427 -22.92 -3.57 33.22
C GLU A 427 -21.73 -2.64 32.89
N GLU A 428 -21.29 -2.52 31.64
CA GLU A 428 -20.21 -1.59 31.29
C GLU A 428 -20.65 -0.12 31.33
N THR A 429 -19.85 0.72 32.00
CA THR A 429 -20.05 2.18 32.05
C THR A 429 -19.34 2.89 30.89
N PRO A 430 -19.91 3.99 30.36
CA PRO A 430 -19.27 4.72 29.26
C PRO A 430 -17.97 5.37 29.71
N LEU A 431 -16.92 5.25 28.89
CA LEU A 431 -15.62 5.87 29.15
C LEU A 431 -15.62 7.37 28.89
N LYS A 432 -16.56 7.86 28.08
CA LYS A 432 -16.69 9.28 27.76
C LYS A 432 -18.11 9.63 27.40
N LEU A 433 -18.57 10.79 27.85
CA LEU A 433 -19.84 11.39 27.45
C LEU A 433 -19.58 12.52 26.45
N LYS A 434 -20.34 12.52 25.34
CA LYS A 434 -20.20 13.55 24.29
C LYS A 434 -21.53 14.26 24.07
N MET A 435 -21.55 15.57 24.33
CA MET A 435 -22.66 16.42 23.91
C MET A 435 -22.66 16.62 22.38
N THR A 436 -23.82 16.39 21.77
CA THR A 436 -24.06 16.59 20.33
C THR A 436 -25.33 17.41 20.13
N LYS A 437 -25.36 18.32 19.15
CA LYS A 437 -26.60 19.05 18.83
C LYS A 437 -27.64 18.07 18.28
N LYS A 438 -28.89 18.20 18.74
CA LYS A 438 -30.02 17.46 18.18
C LYS A 438 -30.25 17.87 16.72
N SER A 439 -30.81 16.96 15.93
CA SER A 439 -31.19 17.28 14.54
C SER A 439 -32.37 18.25 14.53
N LYS A 440 -32.51 19.06 13.47
CA LYS A 440 -33.58 20.07 13.36
C LYS A 440 -34.99 19.49 13.58
N GLY A 441 -35.22 18.23 13.20
CA GLY A 441 -36.51 17.55 13.42
C GLY A 441 -36.79 17.13 14.87
N GLN A 442 -35.76 16.96 15.70
CA GLN A 442 -35.90 16.63 17.13
C GLN A 442 -36.00 17.86 18.03
N LEU A 443 -35.54 19.02 17.55
CA LEU A 443 -35.66 20.31 18.26
C LEU A 443 -37.12 20.75 18.44
N LEU A 444 -38.04 20.25 17.62
CA LEU A 444 -39.47 20.57 17.70
C LEU A 444 -40.16 20.01 18.96
N PHE A 445 -39.54 19.07 19.68
CA PHE A 445 -40.18 18.34 20.77
C PHE A 445 -39.54 18.53 22.15
N THR A 446 -38.44 19.29 22.25
CA THR A 446 -37.73 19.54 23.53
C THR A 446 -36.95 20.86 23.49
N ASP A 447 -37.00 21.66 24.56
CA ASP A 447 -36.22 22.91 24.71
C ASP A 447 -34.70 22.68 24.77
N ASP A 448 -34.28 21.45 25.04
CA ASP A 448 -32.87 21.11 25.18
C ASP A 448 -32.21 20.83 23.83
N ASN A 449 -31.32 21.72 23.39
CA ASN A 449 -30.69 21.70 22.07
C ASN A 449 -29.67 20.55 21.86
N TYR A 450 -29.34 19.80 22.91
CA TYR A 450 -28.25 18.82 22.93
C TYR A 450 -28.70 17.43 23.37
N GLU A 451 -28.08 16.41 22.78
CA GLU A 451 -28.18 14.99 23.13
C GLU A 451 -26.79 14.53 23.64
N ILE A 452 -26.76 13.93 24.82
CA ILE A 452 -25.54 13.32 25.39
C ILE A 452 -25.40 11.91 24.85
N LYS A 453 -24.31 11.65 24.12
CA LYS A 453 -23.98 10.32 23.60
C LYS A 453 -22.92 9.67 24.46
N GLU A 454 -23.27 8.50 24.99
CA GLU A 454 -22.37 7.58 25.65
C GLU A 454 -21.38 6.97 24.64
N LEU A 455 -20.10 6.94 24.99
CA LEU A 455 -19.03 6.40 24.15
C LEU A 455 -18.28 5.26 24.85
N PHE A 456 -18.10 4.16 24.13
CA PHE A 456 -17.51 2.91 24.62
C PHE A 456 -16.32 2.50 23.74
N SER A 457 -15.35 1.80 24.32
CA SER A 457 -14.22 1.20 23.59
C SER A 457 -14.57 -0.16 22.98
N TRP A 458 -13.67 -0.72 22.18
CA TRP A 458 -13.81 -2.07 21.63
C TRP A 458 -13.89 -3.14 22.73
N GLU A 459 -13.09 -3.01 23.79
CA GLU A 459 -12.96 -4.00 24.87
C GLU A 459 -14.24 -4.13 25.73
N GLN A 460 -15.05 -3.07 25.77
CA GLN A 460 -16.36 -3.05 26.44
C GLN A 460 -17.49 -3.67 25.61
N THR A 461 -17.17 -4.25 24.46
CA THR A 461 -18.17 -4.79 23.52
C THR A 461 -17.95 -6.27 23.24
N VAL A 462 -19.03 -6.95 22.89
CA VAL A 462 -19.08 -8.34 22.43
C VAL A 462 -19.75 -8.40 21.05
N PRO A 463 -19.52 -9.45 20.26
CA PRO A 463 -20.26 -9.67 19.01
C PRO A 463 -21.78 -9.57 19.26
N SER A 464 -22.47 -8.80 18.43
CA SER A 464 -23.93 -8.67 18.54
C SER A 464 -24.58 -10.02 18.29
N LEU A 465 -25.52 -10.38 19.15
CA LEU A 465 -26.30 -11.60 18.99
C LEU A 465 -27.14 -11.54 17.70
N LYS A 466 -27.44 -12.72 17.16
CA LYS A 466 -28.45 -12.87 16.11
C LYS A 466 -29.77 -12.29 16.57
N LEU A 467 -30.58 -11.85 15.61
CA LEU A 467 -31.98 -11.55 15.87
C LEU A 467 -32.66 -12.78 16.50
N LYS A 468 -33.61 -12.54 17.40
CA LYS A 468 -34.28 -13.60 18.16
C LYS A 468 -34.94 -14.57 17.19
N ASN A 469 -34.67 -15.87 17.33
CA ASN A 469 -35.35 -16.92 16.55
C ASN A 469 -36.65 -17.43 17.21
N PHE A 470 -36.90 -17.04 18.46
CA PHE A 470 -38.05 -17.49 19.24
C PHE A 470 -38.74 -16.31 19.93
N TYR A 471 -40.05 -16.42 20.10
CA TYR A 471 -40.85 -15.52 20.92
C TYR A 471 -41.67 -16.33 21.93
N ILE A 472 -42.04 -15.68 23.02
CA ILE A 472 -42.95 -16.24 24.02
C ILE A 472 -44.35 -15.75 23.63
N ASP A 473 -45.27 -16.69 23.39
CA ASP A 473 -46.65 -16.35 23.05
C ASP A 473 -47.45 -15.91 24.30
N LYS A 474 -48.70 -15.50 24.08
CA LYS A 474 -49.64 -15.12 25.16
C LYS A 474 -49.93 -16.23 26.18
N TYR A 475 -49.56 -17.47 25.90
CA TYR A 475 -49.72 -18.63 26.78
C TYR A 475 -48.39 -19.06 27.40
N ASN A 476 -47.36 -18.21 27.35
CA ASN A 476 -46.02 -18.47 27.87
C ASN A 476 -45.29 -19.63 27.16
N ILE A 477 -45.70 -19.97 25.93
CA ILE A 477 -45.09 -21.03 25.12
C ILE A 477 -44.05 -20.43 24.19
N LYS A 478 -42.83 -20.98 24.21
CA LYS A 478 -41.74 -20.61 23.32
C LYS A 478 -42.00 -21.13 21.90
N ARG A 479 -42.31 -20.24 20.95
CA ARG A 479 -42.55 -20.56 19.53
C ARG A 479 -41.42 -20.06 18.64
N LYS A 480 -41.11 -20.82 17.57
CA LYS A 480 -40.13 -20.42 16.54
C LYS A 480 -40.73 -19.35 15.62
N ILE A 481 -39.95 -18.33 15.31
CA ILE A 481 -40.34 -17.27 14.37
C ILE A 481 -40.16 -17.80 12.96
N THR A 482 -41.25 -17.86 12.20
CA THR A 482 -41.27 -18.32 10.80
C THR A 482 -41.71 -17.22 9.83
N ASP A 483 -42.35 -16.17 10.33
CA ASP A 483 -42.80 -15.04 9.51
C ASP A 483 -41.75 -13.92 9.50
N VAL A 484 -41.44 -13.41 8.31
CA VAL A 484 -40.49 -12.31 8.12
C VAL A 484 -41.05 -11.00 8.72
N ASP A 485 -42.37 -10.83 8.72
CA ASP A 485 -43.04 -9.63 9.24
C ASP A 485 -42.78 -9.42 10.75
N PHE A 486 -42.34 -10.46 11.48
CA PHE A 486 -41.98 -10.35 12.89
C PHE A 486 -40.80 -9.39 13.14
N TYR A 487 -39.87 -9.28 12.19
CA TYR A 487 -38.68 -8.42 12.31
C TYR A 487 -38.88 -7.00 11.79
N LYS A 488 -40.11 -6.66 11.42
CA LYS A 488 -40.45 -5.40 10.77
C LYS A 488 -40.35 -4.22 11.74
N ASN A 489 -39.53 -3.25 11.40
CA ASN A 489 -39.41 -1.99 12.13
C ASN A 489 -40.52 -0.99 11.74
N LYS A 490 -40.50 0.20 12.36
CA LYS A 490 -41.45 1.30 12.07
C LYS A 490 -41.44 1.77 10.62
N PHE A 491 -40.31 1.56 9.91
CA PHE A 491 -40.12 1.91 8.50
C PHE A 491 -40.45 0.76 7.54
N LYS A 492 -41.06 -0.32 8.03
CA LYS A 492 -41.44 -1.51 7.25
C LYS A 492 -40.25 -2.29 6.68
N ASN A 493 -39.07 -2.18 7.30
CA ASN A 493 -37.83 -2.85 6.91
C ASN A 493 -37.21 -3.60 8.12
N VAL A 494 -36.09 -4.30 7.92
CA VAL A 494 -35.26 -4.82 9.02
C VAL A 494 -33.84 -4.28 8.91
N GLU A 495 -33.25 -3.89 10.04
CA GLU A 495 -31.86 -3.44 10.10
C GLU A 495 -30.95 -4.63 10.43
N ILE A 496 -30.17 -5.08 9.46
CA ILE A 496 -29.17 -6.13 9.63
C ILE A 496 -27.88 -5.67 8.96
N TYR A 497 -26.96 -5.15 9.78
CA TYR A 497 -25.73 -4.53 9.31
C TYR A 497 -24.64 -5.54 8.96
N LEU A 498 -24.62 -6.70 9.63
CA LEU A 498 -23.72 -7.81 9.34
C LEU A 498 -24.49 -9.10 9.13
N GLU A 499 -23.97 -9.95 8.25
CA GLU A 499 -24.57 -11.24 7.92
C GLU A 499 -24.67 -12.18 9.13
N CYS A 500 -23.73 -12.10 10.06
CA CYS A 500 -23.76 -12.91 11.29
C CYS A 500 -24.95 -12.59 12.21
N ASN A 501 -25.62 -11.44 12.04
CA ASN A 501 -26.82 -11.07 12.80
C ASN A 501 -28.12 -11.61 12.20
N LYS A 502 -28.04 -12.26 11.02
CA LYS A 502 -29.19 -12.87 10.34
C LYS A 502 -29.85 -13.94 11.23
N PRO A 503 -31.19 -13.96 11.36
CA PRO A 503 -31.90 -15.00 12.10
C PRO A 503 -31.81 -16.35 11.38
N ASP A 504 -31.87 -17.43 12.13
CA ASP A 504 -31.85 -18.80 11.59
C ASP A 504 -33.22 -19.15 10.99
N GLY A 505 -33.25 -19.89 9.88
CA GLY A 505 -34.48 -20.16 9.14
C GLY A 505 -34.81 -19.15 8.04
N PHE A 506 -33.90 -18.20 7.79
CA PHE A 506 -34.06 -17.14 6.80
C PHE A 506 -32.80 -16.99 5.95
N GLN A 507 -32.98 -16.57 4.69
CA GLN A 507 -31.90 -16.28 3.75
C GLN A 507 -31.96 -14.85 3.22
N PHE A 508 -30.80 -14.37 2.78
CA PHE A 508 -30.68 -13.16 2.00
C PHE A 508 -30.74 -13.47 0.52
N ILE A 509 -31.47 -12.64 -0.22
CA ILE A 509 -31.40 -12.58 -1.68
C ILE A 509 -30.90 -11.20 -2.07
N ASN A 510 -29.82 -11.16 -2.85
CA ASN A 510 -29.20 -9.93 -3.33
C ASN A 510 -30.03 -9.33 -4.47
N LEU A 511 -30.38 -8.05 -4.33
CA LEU A 511 -31.12 -7.28 -5.32
C LEU A 511 -30.25 -6.77 -6.48
N LYS A 512 -28.92 -6.75 -6.32
CA LYS A 512 -27.97 -6.39 -7.37
C LYS A 512 -27.79 -7.56 -8.33
N GLY A 513 -28.63 -7.60 -9.36
CA GLY A 513 -28.57 -8.57 -10.45
C GLY A 513 -29.30 -8.07 -11.69
N SER A 514 -29.21 -8.82 -12.79
CA SER A 514 -29.93 -8.53 -14.04
C SER A 514 -31.45 -8.74 -13.92
N VAL A 515 -31.91 -9.45 -12.88
CA VAL A 515 -33.31 -9.82 -12.67
C VAL A 515 -33.94 -8.95 -11.58
N ASP A 516 -35.07 -8.31 -11.88
CA ASP A 516 -35.88 -7.62 -10.87
C ASP A 516 -36.64 -8.63 -9.99
N ILE A 517 -36.02 -8.98 -8.87
CA ILE A 517 -36.54 -9.94 -7.89
C ILE A 517 -37.88 -9.48 -7.29
N LYS A 518 -38.06 -8.17 -7.04
CA LYS A 518 -39.31 -7.65 -6.45
C LYS A 518 -40.47 -7.74 -7.45
N ALA A 519 -40.22 -7.52 -8.74
CA ALA A 519 -41.22 -7.77 -9.78
C ALA A 519 -41.55 -9.26 -9.91
N LEU A 520 -40.54 -10.13 -9.82
CA LEU A 520 -40.73 -11.58 -9.90
C LEU A 520 -41.59 -12.12 -8.74
N ILE A 521 -41.35 -11.67 -7.50
CA ILE A 521 -42.20 -11.98 -6.34
C ILE A 521 -43.63 -11.48 -6.57
N ARG A 522 -43.82 -10.25 -7.07
CA ARG A 522 -45.16 -9.70 -7.37
C ARG A 522 -45.91 -10.55 -8.40
N LYS A 523 -45.24 -10.97 -9.49
CA LYS A 523 -45.82 -11.85 -10.51
C LYS A 523 -46.25 -13.20 -9.93
N TYR A 524 -45.39 -13.82 -9.12
CA TYR A 524 -45.71 -15.07 -8.42
C TYR A 524 -46.90 -14.90 -7.47
N ASN A 525 -46.86 -13.91 -6.60
CA ASN A 525 -47.94 -13.68 -5.64
C ASN A 525 -49.29 -13.38 -6.32
N ASN A 526 -49.28 -12.74 -7.49
CA ASN A 526 -50.49 -12.52 -8.28
C ASN A 526 -51.02 -13.80 -8.94
N SER A 527 -50.16 -14.74 -9.34
CA SER A 527 -50.61 -16.05 -9.86
C SER A 527 -51.13 -16.96 -8.75
N VAL A 528 -50.52 -16.88 -7.56
CA VAL A 528 -50.95 -17.62 -6.37
C VAL A 528 -52.31 -17.16 -5.84
N LYS A 529 -52.68 -15.88 -5.96
CA LYS A 529 -54.04 -15.42 -5.61
C LYS A 529 -55.15 -16.17 -6.34
N ARG A 530 -54.84 -16.82 -7.47
CA ARG A 530 -55.78 -17.64 -8.26
C ARG A 530 -55.80 -19.11 -7.85
N ASN A 531 -54.88 -19.55 -6.97
CA ASN A 531 -54.80 -20.93 -6.49
C ASN A 531 -54.51 -20.98 -4.97
N PRO A 532 -55.53 -21.27 -4.13
CA PRO A 532 -55.43 -21.19 -2.67
C PRO A 532 -54.48 -22.21 -2.03
N GLU A 533 -54.03 -23.24 -2.76
CA GLU A 533 -53.06 -24.22 -2.26
C GLU A 533 -51.63 -23.67 -2.19
N LYS A 534 -51.34 -22.60 -2.95
CA LYS A 534 -50.00 -22.01 -3.01
C LYS A 534 -49.84 -20.92 -1.96
N ARG A 535 -48.68 -20.92 -1.29
CA ARG A 535 -48.34 -19.93 -0.26
C ARG A 535 -47.84 -18.64 -0.90
N ILE A 536 -48.26 -17.50 -0.35
CA ILE A 536 -47.75 -16.18 -0.72
C ILE A 536 -46.34 -16.00 -0.16
N ILE A 537 -45.41 -15.59 -1.03
CA ILE A 537 -44.04 -15.29 -0.64
C ILE A 537 -44.01 -13.93 0.05
N LYS A 538 -43.54 -13.91 1.30
CA LYS A 538 -43.31 -12.69 2.07
C LYS A 538 -41.82 -12.37 2.12
N TYR A 539 -41.49 -11.09 1.99
CA TYR A 539 -40.12 -10.62 2.11
C TYR A 539 -40.07 -9.30 2.88
N LEU A 540 -38.88 -8.96 3.38
CA LEU A 540 -38.61 -7.70 4.06
C LEU A 540 -37.31 -7.09 3.54
N ASP A 541 -37.32 -5.79 3.27
CA ASP A 541 -36.13 -5.08 2.83
C ASP A 541 -35.09 -5.02 3.96
N VAL A 542 -33.85 -5.40 3.66
CA VAL A 542 -32.74 -5.40 4.62
C VAL A 542 -31.92 -4.14 4.45
N VAL A 543 -31.91 -3.31 5.49
CA VAL A 543 -31.04 -2.14 5.56
C VAL A 543 -29.70 -2.59 6.11
N SER A 544 -28.68 -2.60 5.24
CA SER A 544 -27.30 -2.96 5.59
C SER A 544 -26.45 -1.75 5.99
N GLY A 545 -26.92 -0.54 5.74
CA GLY A 545 -26.23 0.70 6.09
C GLY A 545 -26.97 1.94 5.60
N PHE A 546 -26.29 3.07 5.60
CA PHE A 546 -26.82 4.36 5.15
C PHE A 546 -25.83 5.08 4.23
N ASP A 547 -26.34 5.60 3.12
CA ASP A 547 -25.62 6.46 2.21
C ASP A 547 -25.97 7.93 2.48
N PHE A 548 -24.95 8.74 2.68
CA PHE A 548 -25.06 10.17 2.95
C PHE A 548 -24.73 11.02 1.72
N LYS A 549 -24.35 10.40 0.60
CA LYS A 549 -23.96 11.10 -0.65
C LYS A 549 -25.15 11.34 -1.56
N GLN A 550 -26.11 10.41 -1.62
CA GLN A 550 -27.24 10.48 -2.55
C GLN A 550 -28.11 11.73 -2.37
N LYS A 551 -28.30 12.18 -1.13
CA LYS A 551 -29.13 13.34 -0.82
C LYS A 551 -28.49 14.19 0.27
N HIS A 552 -28.12 15.41 -0.06
CA HIS A 552 -27.52 16.33 0.90
C HIS A 552 -28.40 16.50 2.15
N GLY A 553 -27.78 16.34 3.32
CA GLY A 553 -28.44 16.50 4.61
C GLY A 553 -29.36 15.34 5.04
N CYS A 554 -29.51 14.29 4.23
CA CYS A 554 -30.33 13.12 4.55
C CYS A 554 -29.49 11.84 4.54
N ALA A 555 -29.81 10.89 5.41
CA ALA A 555 -29.27 9.54 5.37
C ALA A 555 -30.25 8.64 4.59
N VAL A 556 -29.82 8.10 3.45
CA VAL A 556 -30.64 7.19 2.63
C VAL A 556 -30.28 5.75 3.01
N PRO A 557 -31.25 4.88 3.37
CA PRO A 557 -30.96 3.50 3.71
C PRO A 557 -30.45 2.73 2.49
N VAL A 558 -29.37 1.97 2.66
CA VAL A 558 -28.79 1.10 1.65
C VAL A 558 -29.48 -0.25 1.73
N ILE A 559 -30.25 -0.58 0.69
CA ILE A 559 -31.02 -1.83 0.59
C ILE A 559 -30.41 -2.65 -0.55
N GLU A 560 -29.51 -3.56 -0.19
CA GLU A 560 -28.87 -4.47 -1.16
C GLU A 560 -29.51 -5.86 -1.16
N ASN A 561 -30.14 -6.24 -0.05
CA ASN A 561 -30.69 -7.57 0.14
C ASN A 561 -32.15 -7.50 0.62
N ILE A 562 -32.88 -8.58 0.36
CA ILE A 562 -34.17 -8.87 1.01
C ILE A 562 -34.02 -10.09 1.91
N LEU A 563 -34.75 -10.12 3.02
CA LEU A 563 -34.86 -11.25 3.93
C LEU A 563 -36.09 -12.06 3.55
N VAL A 564 -35.90 -13.37 3.42
CA VAL A 564 -36.96 -14.32 3.07
C VAL A 564 -36.82 -15.57 3.93
N ASN A 565 -37.93 -16.26 4.17
CA ASN A 565 -37.90 -17.56 4.85
C ASN A 565 -37.19 -18.61 3.96
N ASP A 566 -36.49 -19.59 4.55
CA ASP A 566 -35.81 -20.67 3.84
C ASP A 566 -36.71 -21.40 2.81
N PHE A 567 -37.99 -21.63 3.14
CA PHE A 567 -38.93 -22.28 2.22
C PHE A 567 -39.22 -21.42 0.99
N ASP A 568 -39.47 -20.13 1.22
CA ASP A 568 -39.75 -19.16 0.15
C ASP A 568 -38.48 -18.88 -0.69
N TYR A 569 -37.31 -18.97 -0.07
CA TYR A 569 -36.02 -18.83 -0.73
C TYR A 569 -35.82 -19.90 -1.81
N ASN A 570 -36.13 -21.17 -1.53
CA ASN A 570 -35.97 -22.25 -2.50
C ASN A 570 -36.83 -22.01 -3.75
N ILE A 571 -38.09 -21.58 -3.55
CA ILE A 571 -39.00 -21.23 -4.64
C ILE A 571 -38.43 -20.08 -5.47
N LEU A 572 -37.96 -19.01 -4.80
CA LEU A 572 -37.37 -17.87 -5.49
C LEU A 572 -36.08 -18.21 -6.21
N PHE A 573 -35.25 -19.07 -5.65
CA PHE A 573 -33.99 -19.47 -6.25
C PHE A 573 -34.20 -20.16 -7.59
N GLU A 574 -35.15 -21.10 -7.67
CA GLU A 574 -35.53 -21.75 -8.93
C GLU A 574 -36.08 -20.74 -9.95
N MET A 575 -36.94 -19.82 -9.50
CA MET A 575 -37.50 -18.79 -10.38
C MET A 575 -36.44 -17.81 -10.91
N ILE A 576 -35.49 -17.41 -10.06
CA ILE A 576 -34.38 -16.54 -10.45
C ILE A 576 -33.50 -17.25 -11.48
N LYS A 577 -33.19 -18.53 -11.26
CA LYS A 577 -32.42 -19.33 -12.21
C LYS A 577 -33.10 -19.37 -13.58
N TYR A 578 -34.40 -19.69 -13.61
CA TYR A 578 -35.19 -19.71 -14.85
C TYR A 578 -35.22 -18.35 -15.54
N GLN A 579 -35.48 -17.27 -14.81
CA GLN A 579 -35.52 -15.92 -15.39
C GLN A 579 -34.16 -15.46 -15.92
N THR A 580 -33.07 -15.86 -15.26
CA THR A 580 -31.70 -15.56 -15.69
C THR A 580 -31.38 -16.28 -16.99
N GLU A 581 -31.80 -17.54 -17.13
CA GLU A 581 -31.67 -18.31 -18.37
C GLU A 581 -32.47 -17.67 -19.51
N VAL A 582 -33.72 -17.27 -19.26
CA VAL A 582 -34.55 -16.56 -20.26
C VAL A 582 -33.88 -15.25 -20.71
N VAL A 583 -33.33 -14.46 -19.78
CA VAL A 583 -32.60 -13.24 -20.13
C VAL A 583 -31.34 -13.55 -20.95
N GLY A 584 -30.60 -14.60 -20.59
CA GLY A 584 -29.44 -15.07 -21.34
C GLY A 584 -29.80 -15.47 -22.78
N LEU A 585 -30.89 -16.21 -22.97
CA LEU A 585 -31.40 -16.59 -24.29
C LEU A 585 -31.86 -15.37 -25.10
N GLN A 586 -32.49 -14.37 -24.48
CA GLN A 586 -32.86 -13.12 -25.13
C GLN A 586 -31.64 -12.31 -25.58
N LEU A 587 -30.57 -12.28 -24.77
CA LEU A 587 -29.30 -11.65 -25.15
C LEU A 587 -28.65 -12.36 -26.34
N TRP A 588 -28.66 -13.70 -26.35
CA TRP A 588 -28.21 -14.50 -27.49
C TRP A 588 -29.02 -14.22 -28.75
N LEU A 589 -30.35 -14.18 -28.65
CA LEU A 589 -31.22 -13.84 -29.77
C LEU A 589 -30.92 -12.43 -30.29
N THR A 590 -30.71 -11.47 -29.40
CA THR A 590 -30.36 -10.08 -29.76
C THR A 590 -28.98 -10.02 -30.44
N PHE A 591 -28.01 -10.78 -29.96
CA PHE A 591 -26.68 -10.87 -30.55
C PHE A 591 -26.73 -11.49 -31.96
N LEU A 592 -27.44 -12.61 -32.13
CA LEU A 592 -27.64 -13.23 -33.43
C LEU A 592 -28.36 -12.30 -34.41
N ASN A 593 -29.40 -11.59 -33.97
CA ASN A 593 -30.09 -10.59 -34.79
C ASN A 593 -29.14 -9.45 -35.21
N LYS A 594 -28.27 -8.98 -34.31
CA LYS A 594 -27.27 -7.96 -34.64
C LYS A 594 -26.22 -8.46 -35.63
N LEU A 595 -25.78 -9.72 -35.50
CA LEU A 595 -24.87 -10.34 -36.49
C LEU A 595 -25.56 -10.46 -37.85
N GLN A 596 -26.81 -10.91 -37.90
CA GLN A 596 -27.56 -10.98 -39.16
C GLN A 596 -27.76 -9.60 -39.80
N ILE A 597 -28.00 -8.55 -39.00
CA ILE A 597 -28.07 -7.18 -39.49
C ILE A 597 -26.71 -6.73 -40.03
N LYS A 598 -25.62 -7.03 -39.31
CA LYS A 598 -24.25 -6.72 -39.75
C LYS A 598 -23.92 -7.44 -41.06
N ASP A 599 -24.16 -8.74 -41.15
CA ASP A 599 -23.93 -9.53 -42.37
C ASP A 599 -24.76 -8.99 -43.54
N LYS A 600 -26.01 -8.58 -43.30
CA LYS A 600 -26.81 -7.89 -44.32
C LYS A 600 -26.17 -6.57 -44.74
N LEU A 601 -25.74 -5.72 -43.81
CA LEU A 601 -25.12 -4.45 -44.12
C LEU A 601 -23.80 -4.63 -44.88
N ASP A 602 -22.94 -5.56 -44.45
CA ASP A 602 -21.68 -5.88 -45.11
C ASP A 602 -21.94 -6.43 -46.53
N ASN A 603 -22.97 -7.27 -46.74
CA ASN A 603 -23.35 -7.73 -48.07
C ASN A 603 -23.97 -6.64 -48.97
N THR A 604 -24.62 -5.62 -48.39
CA THR A 604 -25.34 -4.59 -49.17
C THR A 604 -24.46 -3.35 -49.44
N TYR A 605 -23.50 -3.07 -48.55
CA TYR A 605 -22.70 -1.84 -48.54
C TYR A 605 -21.21 -2.06 -48.29
N GLY A 606 -20.75 -3.30 -48.05
CA GLY A 606 -19.36 -3.61 -47.70
C GLY A 606 -18.39 -3.69 -48.88
N ASP A 607 -18.88 -3.67 -50.12
CA ASP A 607 -18.08 -3.52 -51.34
C ASP A 607 -17.93 -2.04 -51.74
N VAL A 608 -17.40 -1.20 -50.83
CA VAL A 608 -16.82 0.13 -51.13
C VAL A 608 -15.45 0.26 -50.50
#